data_AF-A0A8H7EQI5-F1
#
_entry.id   AF-A0A8H7EQI5-F1
#
_cell.length_a   1.000
_cell.length_b   1.000
_cell.length_c   1.000
_cell.angle_alpha   90.00
_cell.angle_beta   90.00
_cell.angle_gamma   90.00
#
_symmetry.space_group_name_H-M   'P 1'
#
loop_
_entity.id
_entity.type
_entity.pdbx_description
1 polymer ?
#
loop_
_entity_poly.entity_id
_entity_poly.type
_entity_poly.pdbx_seq_one_letter_code
_entity_poly.pdbx_strand_id
1 'polypeptide(L)'
;MGDHVHGPGCNHGGGGHTQTIHVSDANKAPAFVRATAEYLKDAKKSGMKGRQGVFNGKRVDYFKGKNAVNALLKDSYAKLLPSDRQALTKREEAYDIINDLGRHGFILRVERGESIGGKGSPRVLQPVPAQEVREEAYYMWIWEGSQLKLYVGAAALVATILAAVLFPLWPRTLQLGVWYLSVGVLGLLGVFFGIAIIRLILYIISIVILPRGFWLFPNLFEDCGVVESFIPLYGWDEPKTKKRSNKKTPPPPAVESKEE
;
A
#
# COMPACT_ATOMS: atom_id res chain seq x y z
N MET A 1 -74.89 15.43 2.36
CA MET A 1 -73.67 15.91 3.02
C MET A 1 -72.60 14.83 2.84
N GLY A 2 -71.51 15.00 2.10
CA GLY A 2 -71.03 16.14 1.32
C GLY A 2 -70.05 15.63 0.26
N ASP A 3 -70.05 16.28 -0.89
CA ASP A 3 -69.20 15.99 -2.04
C ASP A 3 -67.75 16.43 -1.76
N HIS A 4 -66.80 15.52 -1.90
CA HIS A 4 -65.37 15.83 -1.86
C HIS A 4 -64.91 16.33 -3.23
N VAL A 5 -64.67 17.63 -3.32
CA VAL A 5 -64.09 18.32 -4.48
C VAL A 5 -62.58 18.09 -4.49
N HIS A 6 -62.06 17.52 -5.58
CA HIS A 6 -60.62 17.50 -5.85
C HIS A 6 -60.20 18.81 -6.55
N GLY A 7 -59.32 19.58 -5.92
CA GLY A 7 -58.73 20.80 -6.50
C GLY A 7 -57.65 20.48 -7.56
N PRO A 8 -57.43 21.36 -8.56
CA PRO A 8 -56.43 21.15 -9.60
C PRO A 8 -55.04 21.53 -9.06
N GLY A 9 -54.23 20.53 -8.71
CA GLY A 9 -52.87 20.78 -8.21
C GLY A 9 -52.10 19.61 -7.62
N CYS A 10 -52.55 18.36 -7.78
CA CYS A 10 -51.81 17.20 -7.29
C CYS A 10 -50.71 16.79 -8.28
N ASN A 11 -49.54 17.45 -8.19
CA ASN A 11 -48.31 16.95 -8.78
C ASN A 11 -47.90 15.68 -8.02
N HIS A 12 -48.32 14.51 -8.51
CA HIS A 12 -47.78 13.25 -8.04
C HIS A 12 -46.31 13.20 -8.43
N GLY A 13 -45.44 13.39 -7.44
CA GLY A 13 -44.00 13.27 -7.59
C GLY A 13 -43.66 11.98 -8.31
N GLY A 14 -43.09 12.12 -9.51
CA GLY A 14 -42.58 11.01 -10.29
C GLY A 14 -41.57 10.26 -9.44
N GLY A 15 -41.96 9.06 -9.01
CA GLY A 15 -41.04 8.10 -8.44
C GLY A 15 -39.93 7.90 -9.47
N GLY A 16 -38.75 8.40 -9.16
CA GLY A 16 -37.55 8.08 -9.92
C GLY A 16 -37.43 6.57 -9.91
N HIS A 17 -37.74 5.95 -11.06
CA HIS A 17 -37.41 4.57 -11.31
C HIS A 17 -35.92 4.43 -11.06
N THR A 18 -35.59 3.91 -9.89
CA THR A 18 -34.23 3.46 -9.57
C THR A 18 -34.01 2.29 -10.52
N GLN A 19 -33.40 2.55 -11.68
CA GLN A 19 -32.99 1.49 -12.58
C GLN A 19 -31.96 0.66 -11.81
N THR A 20 -32.40 -0.50 -11.33
CA THR A 20 -31.53 -1.46 -10.67
C THR A 20 -30.57 -1.98 -11.72
N ILE A 21 -29.35 -1.45 -11.73
CA ILE A 21 -28.27 -1.93 -12.60
C ILE A 21 -28.06 -3.41 -12.25
N HIS A 22 -28.36 -4.32 -13.17
CA HIS A 22 -28.07 -5.75 -13.02
C HIS A 22 -26.57 -5.96 -13.12
N VAL A 23 -25.87 -5.68 -12.02
CA VAL A 23 -24.46 -5.99 -11.84
C VAL A 23 -24.36 -7.47 -11.46
N SER A 24 -23.58 -8.25 -12.21
CA SER A 24 -23.35 -9.66 -11.86
C SER A 24 -22.53 -9.76 -10.57
N ASP A 25 -22.75 -10.81 -9.79
CA ASP A 25 -22.00 -11.03 -8.55
C ASP A 25 -20.52 -11.31 -8.83
N ALA A 26 -19.62 -10.46 -8.33
CA ALA A 26 -18.17 -10.57 -8.48
C ALA A 26 -17.62 -11.94 -8.01
N ASN A 27 -18.31 -12.61 -7.09
CA ASN A 27 -17.91 -13.94 -6.60
C ASN A 27 -18.04 -15.04 -7.66
N LYS A 28 -18.93 -14.86 -8.65
CA LYS A 28 -19.17 -15.81 -9.74
C LYS A 28 -18.29 -15.55 -10.96
N ALA A 29 -17.46 -14.51 -10.93
CA ALA A 29 -16.63 -14.14 -12.06
C ALA A 29 -15.54 -15.20 -12.35
N PRO A 30 -15.13 -15.34 -13.62
CA PRO A 30 -14.01 -16.19 -14.00
C PRO A 30 -12.74 -15.84 -13.20
N ALA A 31 -11.89 -16.84 -12.96
CA ALA A 31 -10.67 -16.67 -12.16
C ALA A 31 -9.75 -15.57 -12.72
N PHE A 32 -9.70 -15.45 -14.04
CA PHE A 32 -8.93 -14.42 -14.72
C PHE A 32 -9.40 -12.99 -14.37
N VAL A 33 -10.70 -12.71 -14.45
CA VAL A 33 -11.28 -11.39 -14.15
C VAL A 33 -11.02 -11.00 -12.69
N ARG A 34 -11.13 -11.97 -11.79
CA ARG A 34 -10.76 -11.81 -10.37
C ARG A 34 -9.28 -11.48 -10.20
N ALA A 35 -8.38 -12.21 -10.86
CA ALA A 35 -6.95 -11.96 -10.81
C ALA A 35 -6.59 -10.56 -11.34
N THR A 36 -7.25 -10.11 -12.42
CA THR A 36 -7.10 -8.75 -12.94
C THR A 36 -7.55 -7.70 -11.94
N ALA A 37 -8.70 -7.90 -11.29
CA ALA A 37 -9.17 -6.99 -10.24
C ALA A 37 -8.20 -6.95 -9.04
N GLU A 38 -7.68 -8.10 -8.61
CA GLU A 38 -6.66 -8.18 -7.54
C GLU A 38 -5.38 -7.44 -7.90
N TYR A 39 -4.88 -7.63 -9.12
CA TYR A 39 -3.70 -6.93 -9.62
C TYR A 39 -3.92 -5.41 -9.61
N LEU A 40 -5.05 -4.96 -10.15
CA LEU A 40 -5.38 -3.54 -10.21
C LEU A 40 -5.50 -2.92 -8.80
N LYS A 41 -6.12 -3.61 -7.85
CA LYS A 41 -6.20 -3.14 -6.44
C LYS A 41 -4.84 -3.11 -5.72
N ASP A 42 -3.88 -3.95 -6.12
CA ASP A 42 -2.53 -3.94 -5.54
C ASP A 42 -1.71 -2.76 -6.07
N ALA A 43 -1.69 -1.66 -5.32
CA ALA A 43 -0.99 -0.43 -5.68
C ALA A 43 0.52 -0.63 -5.92
N LYS A 44 1.17 -1.61 -5.28
CA LYS A 44 2.60 -1.88 -5.47
C LYS A 44 2.86 -2.52 -6.83
N LYS A 45 1.97 -3.40 -7.27
CA LYS A 45 2.10 -4.10 -8.56
C LYS A 45 1.57 -3.26 -9.73
N SER A 46 0.36 -2.73 -9.60
CA SER A 46 -0.28 -1.96 -10.68
C SER A 46 0.27 -0.54 -10.80
N GLY A 47 0.88 0.00 -9.74
CA GLY A 47 1.28 1.41 -9.66
C GLY A 47 0.09 2.38 -9.69
N MET A 48 -1.13 1.89 -9.46
CA MET A 48 -2.31 2.75 -9.41
C MET A 48 -2.37 3.50 -8.08
N LYS A 49 -2.62 4.81 -8.16
CA LYS A 49 -2.90 5.63 -6.98
C LYS A 49 -4.34 5.40 -6.53
N GLY A 50 -4.52 4.71 -5.42
CA GLY A 50 -5.82 4.60 -4.74
C GLY A 50 -6.30 5.98 -4.28
N ARG A 51 -7.57 6.30 -4.51
CA ARG A 51 -8.24 7.50 -4.00
C ARG A 51 -9.47 7.07 -3.21
N GLN A 52 -9.77 7.79 -2.14
CA GLN A 52 -10.96 7.53 -1.33
C GLN A 52 -12.06 8.54 -1.60
N GLY A 53 -13.25 8.03 -1.86
CA GLY A 53 -14.48 8.80 -1.99
C GLY A 53 -15.55 8.29 -1.03
N VAL A 54 -16.73 8.88 -1.10
CA VAL A 54 -17.89 8.44 -0.32
C VAL A 54 -19.03 8.15 -1.28
N PHE A 55 -19.60 6.96 -1.15
CA PHE A 55 -20.76 6.52 -1.90
C PHE A 55 -21.80 5.99 -0.92
N ASN A 56 -23.03 6.52 -0.99
CA ASN A 56 -24.12 6.17 -0.06
C ASN A 56 -23.70 6.18 1.42
N GLY A 57 -22.91 7.20 1.82
CA GLY A 57 -22.41 7.35 3.19
C GLY A 57 -21.24 6.43 3.56
N LYS A 58 -20.86 5.46 2.73
CA LYS A 58 -19.71 4.57 2.96
C LYS A 58 -18.47 5.08 2.22
N ARG A 59 -17.30 4.96 2.85
CA ARG A 59 -16.02 5.21 2.18
C ARG A 59 -15.72 4.09 1.19
N VAL A 60 -15.40 4.47 -0.04
CA VAL A 60 -15.08 3.53 -1.12
C VAL A 60 -13.83 3.99 -1.85
N ASP A 61 -13.04 3.03 -2.31
CA ASP A 61 -11.88 3.32 -3.14
C ASP A 61 -12.31 3.53 -4.59
N TYR A 62 -11.70 4.50 -5.25
CA TYR A 62 -11.94 4.79 -6.65
C TYR A 62 -10.64 5.17 -7.37
N PHE A 63 -10.65 5.06 -8.69
CA PHE A 63 -9.51 5.34 -9.54
C PHE A 63 -9.97 6.00 -10.84
N LYS A 64 -9.00 6.51 -11.61
CA LYS A 64 -9.25 7.09 -12.94
C LYS A 64 -8.99 6.04 -14.03
N GLY A 65 -9.84 5.96 -15.04
CA GLY A 65 -9.75 4.96 -16.12
C GLY A 65 -8.38 4.91 -16.79
N LYS A 66 -7.82 6.08 -17.10
CA LYS A 66 -6.46 6.22 -17.68
C LYS A 66 -5.38 5.46 -16.90
N ASN A 67 -5.47 5.46 -15.57
CA ASN A 67 -4.49 4.77 -14.72
C ASN A 67 -4.67 3.25 -14.80
N ALA A 68 -5.90 2.76 -14.89
CA ALA A 68 -6.16 1.34 -15.05
C ALA A 68 -5.67 0.84 -16.40
N VAL A 69 -5.95 1.58 -17.48
CA VAL A 69 -5.44 1.26 -18.82
C VAL A 69 -3.91 1.21 -18.82
N ASN A 70 -3.25 2.23 -18.26
CA ASN A 70 -1.80 2.24 -18.14
C ASN A 70 -1.25 1.09 -17.29
N ALA A 71 -1.98 0.61 -16.27
CA ALA A 71 -1.57 -0.49 -15.42
C ALA A 71 -1.70 -1.85 -16.12
N LEU A 72 -2.72 -2.02 -16.98
CA LEU A 72 -2.95 -3.23 -17.78
C LEU A 72 -1.92 -3.39 -18.91
N LEU A 73 -1.35 -2.29 -19.41
CA LEU A 73 -0.30 -2.32 -20.44
C LEU A 73 1.10 -2.60 -19.89
N LYS A 74 1.26 -2.84 -18.58
CA LYS A 74 2.57 -3.13 -17.99
C LYS A 74 2.94 -4.61 -18.12
N ASP A 75 4.23 -4.88 -18.23
CA ASP A 75 4.78 -6.25 -18.21
C ASP A 75 4.40 -7.02 -16.93
N SER A 76 4.22 -6.31 -15.80
CA SER A 76 3.76 -6.91 -14.55
C SER A 76 2.37 -7.52 -14.66
N TYR A 77 1.50 -6.98 -15.52
CA TYR A 77 0.20 -7.56 -15.81
C TYR A 77 0.31 -8.70 -16.83
N ALA A 78 1.18 -8.57 -17.85
CA ALA A 78 1.38 -9.60 -18.85
C ALA A 78 1.76 -10.97 -18.24
N LYS A 79 2.50 -10.96 -17.12
CA LYS A 79 2.85 -12.17 -16.35
C LYS A 79 1.68 -12.87 -15.66
N LEU A 80 0.54 -12.19 -15.51
CA LEU A 80 -0.68 -12.73 -14.89
C LEU A 80 -1.68 -13.25 -15.92
N LEU A 81 -1.46 -12.97 -17.20
CA LEU A 81 -2.31 -13.49 -18.26
C LEU A 81 -2.17 -15.03 -18.31
N PRO A 82 -3.27 -15.76 -18.53
CA PRO A 82 -3.19 -17.19 -18.82
C PRO A 82 -2.39 -17.41 -20.10
N SER A 83 -1.81 -18.61 -20.25
CA SER A 83 -0.96 -18.94 -21.41
C SER A 83 -1.67 -18.84 -22.77
N ASP A 84 -3.00 -18.75 -22.80
CA ASP A 84 -3.80 -18.55 -24.02
C ASP A 84 -3.92 -17.07 -24.44
N ARG A 85 -3.54 -16.12 -23.59
CA ARG A 85 -3.66 -14.67 -23.87
C ARG A 85 -2.30 -14.03 -24.01
N GLN A 86 -2.19 -13.19 -25.03
CA GLN A 86 -0.99 -12.41 -25.31
C GLN A 86 -0.98 -11.10 -24.53
N ALA A 87 0.21 -10.56 -24.27
CA ALA A 87 0.38 -9.30 -23.58
C ALA A 87 -0.40 -8.17 -24.27
N LEU A 88 -1.11 -7.37 -23.47
CA LEU A 88 -1.88 -6.23 -23.98
C LEU A 88 -0.92 -5.17 -24.52
N THR A 89 -0.97 -4.92 -25.82
CA THR A 89 -0.16 -3.86 -26.48
C THR A 89 -1.01 -2.67 -26.90
N LYS A 90 -2.30 -2.89 -27.13
CA LYS A 90 -3.26 -1.86 -27.56
C LYS A 90 -4.13 -1.41 -26.40
N ARG A 91 -4.49 -0.12 -26.42
CA ARG A 91 -5.39 0.48 -25.41
C ARG A 91 -6.82 -0.04 -25.53
N GLU A 92 -7.25 -0.39 -26.75
CA GLU A 92 -8.59 -0.92 -27.03
C GLU A 92 -8.85 -2.23 -26.28
N GLU A 93 -7.89 -3.15 -26.31
CA GLU A 93 -7.97 -4.43 -25.60
C GLU A 93 -8.08 -4.21 -24.08
N ALA A 94 -7.43 -3.17 -23.54
CA ALA A 94 -7.58 -2.81 -22.13
C ALA A 94 -8.99 -2.28 -21.80
N TYR A 95 -9.69 -1.64 -22.75
CA TYR A 95 -11.07 -1.24 -22.55
C TYR A 95 -12.00 -2.44 -22.44
N ASP A 96 -11.80 -3.48 -23.24
CA ASP A 96 -12.59 -4.71 -23.16
C ASP A 96 -12.43 -5.39 -21.80
N ILE A 97 -11.20 -5.45 -21.27
CA ILE A 97 -10.93 -5.98 -19.93
C ILE A 97 -11.62 -5.15 -18.84
N ILE A 98 -11.54 -3.82 -18.91
CA ILE A 98 -12.19 -2.95 -17.93
C ILE A 98 -13.72 -3.07 -18.01
N ASN A 99 -14.28 -3.20 -19.22
CA ASN A 99 -15.70 -3.41 -19.44
C ASN A 99 -16.15 -4.75 -18.84
N ASP A 100 -15.34 -5.80 -19.02
CA ASP A 100 -15.59 -7.11 -18.44
C ASP A 100 -15.56 -7.08 -16.90
N LEU A 101 -14.64 -6.32 -16.30
CA LEU A 101 -14.63 -6.04 -14.85
C LEU A 101 -15.92 -5.35 -14.38
N GLY A 102 -16.44 -4.41 -15.16
CA GLY A 102 -17.69 -3.71 -14.86
C GLY A 102 -18.91 -4.64 -14.93
N ARG A 103 -19.00 -5.46 -15.99
CA ARG A 103 -20.09 -6.45 -16.18
C ARG A 103 -20.16 -7.48 -15.06
N HIS A 104 -18.99 -7.88 -14.55
CA HIS A 104 -18.86 -8.81 -13.43
C HIS A 104 -18.93 -8.13 -12.05
N GLY A 105 -19.20 -6.82 -11.98
CA GLY A 105 -19.46 -6.14 -10.71
C GLY A 105 -18.26 -5.84 -9.85
N PHE A 106 -17.06 -5.82 -10.42
CA PHE A 106 -15.88 -5.36 -9.69
C PHE A 106 -15.84 -3.85 -9.55
N ILE A 107 -16.27 -3.15 -10.60
CA ILE A 107 -16.18 -1.69 -10.72
C ILE A 107 -17.46 -1.07 -11.23
N LEU A 108 -17.67 0.21 -10.91
CA LEU A 108 -18.77 1.01 -11.43
C LEU A 108 -18.27 2.39 -11.83
N ARG A 109 -18.64 2.84 -13.03
CA ARG A 109 -18.35 4.21 -13.50
C ARG A 109 -19.14 5.21 -12.68
N VAL A 110 -18.43 6.22 -12.19
CA VAL A 110 -18.95 7.26 -11.32
C VAL A 110 -18.46 8.63 -11.69
N GLU A 111 -19.27 9.62 -11.35
CA GLU A 111 -18.90 11.02 -11.33
C GLU A 111 -18.42 11.42 -9.94
N ARG A 112 -17.43 12.30 -9.94
CA ARG A 112 -16.80 12.82 -8.74
C ARG A 112 -17.42 14.19 -8.45
N GLY A 113 -18.29 14.23 -7.45
CA GLY A 113 -18.94 15.44 -6.98
C GLY A 113 -18.09 16.28 -6.03
N GLU A 114 -18.80 17.05 -5.21
CA GLU A 114 -18.22 17.93 -4.21
C GLU A 114 -17.55 17.16 -3.07
N SER A 115 -16.64 17.84 -2.38
CA SER A 115 -15.98 17.28 -1.20
C SER A 115 -16.84 17.52 0.04
N ILE A 116 -17.01 16.51 0.89
CA ILE A 116 -17.95 16.55 2.01
C ILE A 116 -17.56 17.60 3.08
N GLY A 117 -16.27 17.90 3.23
CA GLY A 117 -15.73 18.80 4.25
C GLY A 117 -14.65 19.75 3.72
N GLY A 118 -14.77 20.18 2.47
CA GLY A 118 -13.82 21.10 1.84
C GLY A 118 -12.52 20.47 1.32
N LYS A 119 -11.53 21.32 1.02
CA LYS A 119 -10.30 20.94 0.31
C LYS A 119 -9.52 19.85 1.06
N GLY A 120 -9.40 18.67 0.46
CA GLY A 120 -8.69 17.51 1.02
C GLY A 120 -9.59 16.45 1.66
N SER A 121 -10.88 16.76 1.86
CA SER A 121 -11.86 15.76 2.30
C SER A 121 -12.30 14.83 1.14
N PRO A 122 -12.75 13.60 1.44
CA PRO A 122 -13.29 12.69 0.43
C PRO A 122 -14.44 13.31 -0.35
N ARG A 123 -14.53 12.96 -1.63
CA ARG A 123 -15.55 13.47 -2.53
C ARG A 123 -16.71 12.49 -2.64
N VAL A 124 -17.92 13.04 -2.75
CA VAL A 124 -19.12 12.24 -3.01
C VAL A 124 -19.03 11.66 -4.42
N LEU A 125 -19.25 10.37 -4.54
CA LEU A 125 -19.30 9.65 -5.80
C LEU A 125 -20.75 9.39 -6.17
N GLN A 126 -21.11 9.64 -7.42
CA GLN A 126 -22.45 9.39 -7.94
C GLN A 126 -22.36 8.43 -9.14
N PRO A 127 -23.18 7.37 -9.19
CA PRO A 127 -23.14 6.40 -10.27
C PRO A 127 -23.74 7.01 -11.53
N VAL A 128 -23.09 6.77 -12.67
CA VAL A 128 -23.55 7.25 -13.97
C VAL A 128 -24.34 6.12 -14.65
N PRO A 129 -25.55 6.34 -15.20
CA PRO A 129 -26.29 5.28 -15.88
C PRO A 129 -25.53 4.70 -17.09
N ALA A 130 -24.83 5.55 -17.84
CA ALA A 130 -23.99 5.13 -18.96
C ALA A 130 -22.66 4.52 -18.46
N GLN A 131 -22.56 3.18 -18.52
CA GLN A 131 -21.39 2.39 -18.07
C GLN A 131 -20.39 2.05 -19.18
N GLU A 132 -20.26 2.90 -20.19
CA GLU A 132 -19.21 2.80 -21.21
C GLU A 132 -17.82 3.14 -20.61
N VAL A 133 -16.80 2.43 -21.08
CA VAL A 133 -15.41 2.66 -20.65
C VAL A 133 -14.84 3.91 -21.33
N ARG A 134 -14.40 4.86 -20.50
CA ARG A 134 -13.66 6.06 -20.89
C ARG A 134 -12.43 6.25 -20.00
N GLU A 135 -11.30 6.66 -20.58
CA GLU A 135 -10.07 6.93 -19.83
C GLU A 135 -10.20 8.11 -18.87
N GLU A 136 -10.98 9.12 -19.25
CA GLU A 136 -11.18 10.33 -18.47
C GLU A 136 -12.19 10.17 -17.32
N ALA A 137 -12.96 9.10 -17.33
CA ALA A 137 -13.94 8.78 -16.30
C ALA A 137 -13.30 8.21 -15.03
N TYR A 138 -14.07 8.24 -13.93
CA TYR A 138 -13.70 7.64 -12.67
C TYR A 138 -14.50 6.36 -12.45
N TYR A 139 -13.89 5.41 -11.76
CA TYR A 139 -14.48 4.11 -11.45
C TYR A 139 -14.28 3.84 -9.97
N MET A 140 -15.33 3.45 -9.28
CA MET A 140 -15.23 2.98 -7.90
C MET A 140 -15.12 1.46 -7.86
N TRP A 141 -14.41 0.94 -6.87
CA TRP A 141 -14.42 -0.48 -6.53
C TRP A 141 -15.68 -0.80 -5.74
N ILE A 142 -16.47 -1.75 -6.24
CA ILE A 142 -17.56 -2.37 -5.47
C ILE A 142 -17.01 -3.58 -4.71
N TRP A 143 -16.05 -4.28 -5.32
CA TRP A 143 -15.46 -5.48 -4.75
C TRP A 143 -14.39 -5.18 -3.70
N GLU A 144 -14.56 -5.75 -2.50
CA GLU A 144 -13.69 -5.46 -1.36
C GLU A 144 -12.39 -6.29 -1.34
N GLY A 145 -12.30 -7.37 -2.11
CA GLY A 145 -11.13 -8.26 -2.11
C GLY A 145 -11.48 -9.65 -1.58
N SER A 146 -10.46 -10.53 -1.51
CA SER A 146 -10.60 -11.84 -0.90
C SER A 146 -10.78 -11.73 0.62
N GLN A 147 -12.03 -11.84 1.09
CA GLN A 147 -12.39 -11.81 2.52
C GLN A 147 -11.78 -12.97 3.30
N LEU A 148 -11.42 -14.07 2.63
CA LEU A 148 -10.80 -15.23 3.27
C LEU A 148 -9.49 -14.85 3.98
N LYS A 149 -8.64 -14.02 3.36
CA LYS A 149 -7.39 -13.57 3.99
C LYS A 149 -7.65 -12.79 5.28
N LEU A 150 -8.69 -11.96 5.29
CA LEU A 150 -9.09 -11.20 6.47
C LEU A 150 -9.62 -12.14 7.55
N TYR A 151 -10.48 -13.10 7.20
CA TYR A 151 -10.99 -14.08 8.17
C TYR A 151 -9.91 -14.99 8.72
N VAL A 152 -9.00 -15.51 7.88
CA VAL A 152 -7.87 -16.32 8.32
C VAL A 152 -6.92 -15.52 9.19
N GLY A 153 -6.62 -14.27 8.82
CA GLY A 153 -5.81 -13.37 9.63
C GLY A 153 -6.45 -13.09 10.99
N ALA A 154 -7.77 -12.82 11.03
CA ALA A 154 -8.52 -12.63 12.26
C ALA A 154 -8.55 -13.91 13.12
N ALA A 155 -8.81 -15.06 12.52
CA ALA A 155 -8.80 -16.35 13.21
C ALA A 155 -7.41 -16.68 13.77
N ALA A 156 -6.34 -16.43 13.02
CA ALA A 156 -4.97 -16.63 13.48
C ALA A 156 -4.60 -15.70 14.64
N LEU A 157 -5.03 -14.43 14.59
CA LEU A 157 -4.85 -13.49 15.70
C LEU A 157 -5.55 -13.99 16.97
N VAL A 158 -6.82 -14.40 16.84
CA VAL A 158 -7.60 -14.94 17.97
C VAL A 158 -6.96 -16.22 18.50
N ALA A 159 -6.56 -17.15 17.64
CA ALA A 159 -5.88 -18.38 18.02
C ALA A 159 -4.56 -18.10 18.75
N THR A 160 -3.80 -17.09 18.32
CA THR A 160 -2.54 -16.70 18.97
C THR A 160 -2.78 -16.17 20.39
N ILE A 161 -3.77 -15.31 20.57
CA ILE A 161 -4.15 -14.78 21.89
C ILE A 161 -4.65 -15.92 22.78
N LEU A 162 -5.51 -16.79 22.26
CA LEU A 162 -6.05 -17.93 22.99
C LEU A 162 -4.95 -18.90 23.41
N ALA A 163 -4.00 -19.19 22.52
CA ALA A 163 -2.84 -20.02 22.83
C ALA A 163 -2.00 -19.40 23.97
N ALA A 164 -1.75 -18.09 23.93
CA ALA A 164 -1.00 -17.37 24.97
C ALA A 164 -1.72 -17.38 26.33
N VAL A 165 -3.03 -17.12 26.36
CA VAL A 165 -3.82 -17.13 27.61
C VAL A 165 -3.94 -18.54 28.19
N LEU A 166 -4.01 -19.57 27.35
CA LEU A 166 -4.06 -20.97 27.77
C LEU A 166 -2.68 -21.56 28.10
N PHE A 167 -1.59 -20.79 28.05
CA PHE A 167 -0.25 -21.24 28.43
C PHE A 167 -0.19 -22.03 29.76
N PRO A 168 -0.96 -21.67 30.82
CA PRO A 168 -1.01 -22.46 32.05
C PRO A 168 -1.53 -23.91 31.87
N LEU A 169 -2.39 -24.16 30.87
CA LEU A 169 -2.96 -25.47 30.57
C LEU A 169 -2.10 -26.29 29.58
N TRP A 170 -1.02 -25.72 29.03
CA TRP A 170 -0.17 -26.44 28.08
C TRP A 170 0.52 -27.64 28.74
N PRO A 171 0.79 -28.72 27.98
CA PRO A 171 1.56 -29.85 28.49
C PRO A 171 2.93 -29.40 28.99
N ARG A 172 3.41 -30.02 30.06
CA ARG A 172 4.63 -29.61 30.75
C ARG A 172 5.87 -29.56 29.84
N THR A 173 5.91 -30.41 28.82
CA THR A 173 6.98 -30.44 27.81
C THR A 173 7.07 -29.15 27.00
N LEU A 174 5.93 -28.58 26.56
CA LEU A 174 5.91 -27.32 25.80
C LEU A 174 6.26 -26.12 26.69
N GLN A 175 5.79 -26.09 27.93
CA GLN A 175 6.17 -25.04 28.88
C GLN A 175 7.69 -25.01 29.11
N LEU A 176 8.30 -26.18 29.24
CA LEU A 176 9.75 -26.31 29.38
C LEU A 176 10.48 -25.84 28.12
N GLY A 177 9.95 -26.17 26.93
CA GLY A 177 10.47 -25.68 25.65
C GLY A 177 10.45 -24.15 25.55
N VAL A 178 9.34 -23.50 25.93
CA VAL A 178 9.24 -22.03 25.97
C VAL A 178 10.22 -21.44 26.98
N TRP A 179 10.42 -22.09 28.13
CA TRP A 179 11.41 -21.66 29.12
C TRP A 179 12.84 -21.71 28.56
N TYR A 180 13.24 -22.83 27.94
CA TYR A 180 14.56 -22.94 27.31
C TYR A 180 14.74 -21.95 26.15
N LEU A 181 13.70 -21.74 25.34
CA LEU A 181 13.74 -20.75 24.27
C LEU A 181 13.92 -19.33 24.84
N SER A 182 13.19 -18.99 25.90
CA SER A 182 13.30 -17.69 26.57
C SER A 182 14.70 -17.48 27.17
N VAL A 183 15.24 -18.48 27.87
CA VAL A 183 16.62 -18.44 28.41
C VAL A 183 17.64 -18.35 27.27
N GLY A 184 17.43 -19.07 26.17
CA GLY A 184 18.29 -19.02 24.98
C GLY A 184 18.32 -17.64 24.34
N VAL A 185 17.16 -17.02 24.13
CA VAL A 185 17.05 -15.64 23.61
C VAL A 185 17.68 -14.64 24.59
N LEU A 186 17.48 -14.81 25.89
CA LEU A 186 18.12 -13.96 26.91
C LEU A 186 19.65 -14.10 26.91
N GLY A 187 20.15 -15.32 26.74
CA GLY A 187 21.59 -15.59 26.59
C GLY A 187 22.16 -14.95 25.33
N LEU A 188 21.49 -15.12 24.18
CA LEU A 188 21.88 -14.48 22.92
C LEU A 188 21.91 -12.94 23.07
N LEU A 189 20.90 -12.37 23.71
CA LEU A 189 20.82 -10.94 23.99
C LEU A 189 21.94 -10.49 24.93
N GLY A 190 22.25 -11.27 25.96
CA GLY A 190 23.37 -11.02 26.88
C GLY A 190 24.72 -11.02 26.18
N VAL A 191 24.96 -12.00 25.29
CA VAL A 191 26.18 -12.03 24.45
C VAL A 191 26.25 -10.82 23.54
N PHE A 192 25.13 -10.44 22.91
CA PHE A 192 25.06 -9.26 22.06
C PHE A 192 25.43 -7.97 22.81
N PHE A 193 24.87 -7.77 24.01
CA PHE A 193 25.24 -6.64 24.87
C PHE A 193 26.71 -6.73 25.34
N GLY A 194 27.19 -7.92 25.66
CA GLY A 194 28.60 -8.14 26.02
C GLY A 194 29.56 -7.68 24.91
N ILE A 195 29.28 -8.07 23.66
CA ILE A 195 30.06 -7.62 22.49
C ILE A 195 29.98 -6.10 22.34
N ALA A 196 28.80 -5.50 22.50
CA ALA A 196 28.63 -4.05 22.41
C ALA A 196 29.42 -3.29 23.50
N ILE A 197 29.47 -3.80 24.73
CA ILE A 197 30.26 -3.21 25.83
C ILE A 197 31.76 -3.36 25.56
N ILE A 198 32.22 -4.54 25.15
CA ILE A 198 33.63 -4.77 24.79
C ILE A 198 34.05 -3.83 23.66
N ARG A 199 33.21 -3.71 22.62
CA ARG A 199 33.40 -2.77 21.51
C ARG A 199 33.56 -1.33 22.02
N LEU A 200 32.71 -0.88 22.94
CA LEU A 200 32.78 0.46 23.52
C LEU A 200 34.07 0.69 24.32
N ILE A 201 34.45 -0.27 25.17
CA ILE A 201 35.68 -0.18 25.98
C ILE A 201 36.91 -0.07 25.08
N LEU A 202 37.01 -0.95 24.07
CA LEU A 202 38.13 -0.94 23.12
C LEU A 202 38.19 0.38 22.34
N TYR A 203 37.03 0.91 21.93
CA TYR A 203 36.97 2.22 21.27
C TYR A 203 37.49 3.34 22.17
N ILE A 204 37.05 3.42 23.43
CA ILE A 204 37.49 4.44 24.40
C ILE A 204 39.00 4.34 24.66
N ILE A 205 39.53 3.13 24.86
CA ILE A 205 40.97 2.92 25.07
C ILE A 205 41.75 3.35 23.82
N SER A 206 41.26 2.96 22.64
CA SER A 206 41.95 3.24 21.38
C SER A 206 42.03 4.72 21.04
N ILE A 207 41.00 5.52 21.33
CA ILE A 207 41.03 6.97 21.05
C ILE A 207 41.91 7.75 22.04
N VAL A 208 42.15 7.20 23.25
CA VAL A 208 43.05 7.80 24.24
C VAL A 208 44.52 7.52 23.89
N ILE A 209 44.83 6.32 23.39
CA ILE A 209 46.21 5.88 23.13
C ILE A 209 46.63 6.15 21.67
N LEU A 210 45.71 5.97 20.71
CA LEU A 210 45.95 6.13 19.28
C LEU A 210 45.17 7.34 18.71
N PRO A 211 45.67 7.98 17.64
CA PRO A 211 44.96 9.05 16.95
C PRO A 211 43.74 8.57 16.15
N ARG A 212 43.46 7.26 16.12
CA ARG A 212 42.39 6.62 15.35
C ARG A 212 41.59 5.67 16.26
N GLY A 213 40.27 5.71 16.15
CA GLY A 213 39.37 4.81 16.86
C GLY A 213 39.46 3.39 16.29
N PHE A 214 39.66 2.42 17.16
CA PHE A 214 39.56 1.00 16.85
C PHE A 214 38.11 0.54 17.03
N TRP A 215 37.59 -0.15 16.04
CA TRP A 215 36.23 -0.70 16.06
C TRP A 215 36.29 -2.22 16.02
N LEU A 216 35.79 -2.87 17.07
CA LEU A 216 35.51 -4.31 17.07
C LEU A 216 34.13 -4.53 16.43
N PHE A 217 34.05 -5.37 15.38
CA PHE A 217 32.83 -5.58 14.57
C PHE A 217 32.18 -4.28 14.07
N PRO A 218 32.79 -3.57 13.10
CA PRO A 218 32.24 -2.32 12.55
C PRO A 218 30.78 -2.46 12.11
N ASN A 219 30.44 -3.57 11.46
CA ASN A 219 29.14 -3.81 10.82
C ASN A 219 28.04 -4.32 11.78
N LEU A 220 28.32 -4.44 13.09
CA LEU A 220 27.36 -5.05 14.05
C LEU A 220 26.02 -4.30 14.16
N PHE A 221 26.02 -2.99 13.87
CA PHE A 221 24.82 -2.14 13.89
C PHE A 221 24.47 -1.58 12.50
N GLU A 222 25.10 -2.09 11.44
CA GLU A 222 24.72 -1.76 10.07
C GLU A 222 23.58 -2.69 9.60
N ASP A 223 22.79 -2.27 8.61
CA ASP A 223 21.68 -3.03 8.04
C ASP A 223 22.17 -4.23 7.20
N CYS A 224 22.93 -5.13 7.83
CA CYS A 224 23.56 -6.29 7.22
C CYS A 224 23.01 -7.59 7.81
N GLY A 225 23.14 -8.69 7.08
CA GLY A 225 22.73 -10.01 7.59
C GLY A 225 23.54 -10.41 8.82
N VAL A 226 23.01 -11.31 9.65
CA VAL A 226 23.65 -11.73 10.93
C VAL A 226 25.11 -12.15 10.74
N VAL A 227 25.45 -12.84 9.64
CA VAL A 227 26.83 -13.28 9.36
C VAL A 227 27.73 -12.12 8.93
N GLU A 228 27.20 -11.19 8.14
CA GLU A 228 27.92 -10.02 7.63
C GLU A 228 28.16 -8.99 8.75
N SER A 229 27.30 -8.95 9.77
CA SER A 229 27.50 -8.13 10.97
C SER A 229 28.80 -8.48 11.73
N PHE A 230 29.29 -9.72 11.63
CA PHE A 230 30.50 -10.18 12.32
C PHE A 230 31.76 -10.18 11.44
N ILE A 231 31.66 -9.72 10.20
CA ILE A 231 32.79 -9.68 9.25
C ILE A 231 32.85 -8.29 8.61
N PRO A 232 33.98 -7.56 8.70
CA PRO A 232 35.25 -7.95 9.31
C PRO A 232 35.23 -7.91 10.85
N LEU A 233 36.13 -8.67 11.49
CA LEU A 233 36.25 -8.75 12.97
C LEU A 233 36.68 -7.41 13.60
N TYR A 234 37.46 -6.61 12.88
CA TYR A 234 37.93 -5.30 13.32
C TYR A 234 38.02 -4.31 12.17
N GLY A 235 37.95 -3.02 12.49
CA GLY A 235 38.11 -1.91 11.57
C GLY A 235 38.74 -0.71 12.27
N TRP A 236 39.19 0.26 11.48
CA TRP A 236 39.74 1.52 11.96
C TRP A 236 38.87 2.67 11.44
N ASP A 237 38.67 3.70 12.26
CA ASP A 237 38.03 4.93 11.79
C ASP A 237 38.88 5.60 10.70
N GLU A 238 38.18 6.13 9.69
CA GLU A 238 38.80 6.97 8.68
C GLU A 238 39.46 8.20 9.34
N PRO A 239 40.66 8.61 8.91
CA PRO A 239 41.30 9.80 9.45
C PRO A 239 40.37 11.00 9.21
N LYS A 240 40.09 11.78 10.27
CA LYS A 240 39.28 13.01 10.18
C LYS A 240 39.96 14.01 9.22
N THR A 241 39.69 13.92 7.92
CA THR A 241 40.12 14.94 6.97
C THR A 241 39.31 16.20 7.27
N LYS A 242 39.98 17.24 7.77
CA LYS A 242 39.38 18.57 7.94
C LYS A 242 38.79 18.99 6.58
N LYS A 243 37.46 19.04 6.46
CA LYS A 243 36.78 19.65 5.31
C LYS A 243 37.33 21.07 5.14
N ARG A 244 38.15 21.29 4.11
CA ARG A 244 38.43 22.65 3.63
C ARG A 244 37.08 23.21 3.19
N SER A 245 36.60 24.25 3.88
CA SER A 245 35.41 24.97 3.45
C SER A 245 35.67 25.49 2.04
N ASN A 246 34.77 25.13 1.13
CA ASN A 246 34.78 25.62 -0.23
C ASN A 246 34.55 27.14 -0.14
N LYS A 247 35.61 27.93 -0.38
CA LYS A 247 35.54 29.39 -0.46
C LYS A 247 34.67 29.71 -1.68
N LYS A 248 33.51 30.33 -1.45
CA LYS A 248 32.61 30.85 -2.49
C LYS A 248 33.43 31.68 -3.48
N THR A 249 33.46 31.26 -4.74
CA THR A 249 33.88 32.11 -5.87
C THR A 249 32.86 33.25 -5.98
N PRO A 250 33.26 34.53 -6.02
CA PRO A 250 32.32 35.61 -6.30
C PRO A 250 31.84 35.54 -7.75
N PRO A 251 30.58 35.93 -8.04
CA PRO A 251 30.08 35.98 -9.42
C PRO A 251 30.79 37.07 -10.24
N PRO A 252 30.94 36.89 -11.57
CA PRO A 252 31.52 37.90 -12.44
C PRO A 252 30.66 39.17 -12.51
N PRO A 253 31.25 40.36 -12.66
CA PRO A 253 30.51 41.62 -12.74
C PRO A 253 29.66 41.68 -14.03
N ALA A 254 28.43 42.15 -13.89
CA ALA A 254 27.53 42.47 -14.99
C ALA A 254 28.11 43.62 -15.82
N VAL A 255 28.23 43.41 -17.13
CA VAL A 255 28.54 44.46 -18.11
C VAL A 255 27.26 45.26 -18.32
N GLU A 256 27.24 46.50 -17.81
CA GLU A 256 26.19 47.47 -18.06
C GLU A 256 26.41 48.10 -19.44
N SER A 257 25.49 47.81 -20.36
CA SER A 257 25.35 48.47 -21.66
C SER A 257 24.96 49.93 -21.48
N LYS A 258 25.86 50.85 -21.86
CA LYS A 258 25.49 52.21 -22.27
C LYS A 258 25.74 52.33 -23.77
N GLU A 259 24.67 52.36 -24.54
CA GLU A 259 24.62 53.00 -25.85
C GLU A 259 23.77 54.28 -25.71
N GLU A 260 24.27 55.33 -26.34
CA GLU A 260 23.53 56.53 -26.78
C GLU A 260 22.45 56.18 -27.80
#